data_AF-A0A699YLQ1-F1
#
_entry.id   AF-A0A699YLQ1-F1
#
_cell.length_a   1.000
_cell.length_b   1.000
_cell.length_c   1.000
_cell.angle_alpha   90.00
_cell.angle_beta   90.00
_cell.angle_gamma   90.00
#
_symmetry.space_group_name_H-M   'P 1'
#
loop_
_entity.id
_entity.type
_entity.pdbx_description
1 polymer ?
#
loop_
_entity_poly.entity_id
_entity_poly.type
_entity_poly.pdbx_seq_one_letter_code
_entity_poly.pdbx_strand_id
1 'polypeptide(L)'
;MLTFGGVYADIDTRCLQPIESWADGAANVSLIVGIEVDAANIPDWSKHWGRQLQISQWAFAAAPQHPVMASTVYKIMRLLSRRVVEEVGLAEVTHVTGPSVFTDA
;
A
#
# COMPACT_ATOMS: atom_id res chain seq x y z
N MET A 1 10.75 4.07 -1.60
CA MET A 1 10.41 3.09 -0.55
C MET A 1 11.25 1.83 -0.58
N LEU A 2 11.28 1.01 -1.65
CA LEU A 2 12.08 -0.23 -1.67
C LEU A 2 13.57 -0.01 -1.33
N THR A 3 14.28 0.88 -2.04
CA THR A 3 15.73 1.02 -1.85
C THR A 3 16.12 1.75 -0.57
N PHE A 4 15.43 2.84 -0.26
CA PHE A 4 15.85 3.80 0.77
C PHE A 4 14.98 3.81 2.03
N GLY A 5 13.84 3.11 2.03
CA GLY A 5 12.87 3.21 3.11
C GLY A 5 12.33 4.63 3.27
N GLY A 6 12.03 5.01 4.50
CA GLY A 6 11.57 6.33 4.90
C GLY A 6 10.07 6.39 5.10
N VAL A 7 9.50 7.58 4.92
CA VAL A 7 8.07 7.86 5.03
C VAL A 7 7.57 8.31 3.67
N TYR A 8 6.46 7.74 3.24
CA TYR A 8 5.70 8.19 2.10
C TYR A 8 4.36 8.76 2.59
N ALA A 9 3.94 9.87 2.02
CA ALA A 9 2.61 10.44 2.19
C ALA A 9 2.21 11.19 0.92
N ASP A 10 0.95 11.09 0.52
CA ASP A 10 0.43 11.88 -0.61
C ASP A 10 0.46 13.38 -0.28
N ILE A 11 0.59 14.21 -1.32
CA ILE A 11 0.81 15.67 -1.20
C ILE A 11 -0.41 16.41 -0.61
N ASP A 12 -1.58 15.81 -0.71
CA ASP A 12 -2.86 16.33 -0.20
C ASP A 12 -3.23 15.74 1.17
N THR A 13 -2.30 15.05 1.82
CA THR A 13 -2.49 14.59 3.22
C THR A 13 -2.21 15.71 4.22
N ARG A 14 -2.86 15.60 5.39
CA ARG A 14 -2.58 16.47 6.54
C ARG A 14 -1.93 15.66 7.65
N CYS A 15 -0.82 16.15 8.18
CA CYS A 15 -0.19 15.57 9.36
C CYS A 15 -1.08 15.80 10.59
N LEU A 16 -1.76 14.75 11.06
CA LEU A 16 -2.59 14.78 12.26
C LEU A 16 -1.78 14.46 13.53
N GLN A 17 -0.74 13.65 13.39
CA GLN A 17 0.19 13.28 14.45
C GLN A 17 1.63 13.28 13.91
N PRO A 18 2.61 13.73 14.71
CA PRO A 18 4.02 13.69 14.32
C PRO A 18 4.45 12.29 13.91
N ILE A 19 5.30 12.19 12.89
CA ILE A 19 5.80 10.91 12.35
C ILE A 19 6.52 10.11 13.45
N GLU A 20 7.22 10.80 14.34
CA GLU A 20 7.97 10.21 15.45
C GLU A 20 7.07 9.48 16.46
N SER A 21 5.78 9.83 16.52
CA SER A 21 4.83 9.17 17.42
C SER A 21 4.14 7.96 16.81
N TRP A 22 4.32 7.68 15.52
CA TRP A 22 3.56 6.62 14.82
C TRP A 22 3.86 5.21 15.33
N ALA A 23 5.05 4.98 15.91
CA ALA A 23 5.41 3.68 16.48
C ALA A 23 4.74 3.42 17.84
N ASP A 24 4.09 4.42 18.44
CA ASP A 24 3.38 4.32 19.73
C ASP A 24 4.16 3.58 20.83
N GLY A 25 5.45 3.92 20.96
CA GLY A 25 6.36 3.31 21.94
C GLY A 25 6.86 1.89 21.60
N ALA A 26 6.43 1.30 20.49
CA ALA A 26 6.93 0.00 20.04
C ALA A 26 8.40 0.09 19.59
N ALA A 27 9.21 -0.85 20.05
CA ALA A 27 10.62 -0.97 19.65
C ALA A 27 10.76 -1.84 18.39
N ASN A 28 11.82 -1.60 17.61
CA ASN A 28 12.21 -2.40 16.44
C ASN A 28 11.12 -2.47 15.34
N VAL A 29 10.31 -1.42 15.21
CA VAL A 29 9.32 -1.32 14.12
C VAL A 29 10.04 -1.05 12.80
N SER A 30 9.81 -1.92 11.80
CA SER A 30 10.41 -1.82 10.46
C SER A 30 9.39 -1.55 9.35
N LEU A 31 8.10 -1.55 9.68
CA LEU A 31 6.99 -1.19 8.82
C LEU A 31 5.85 -0.62 9.67
N ILE A 32 5.32 0.53 9.24
CA ILE A 32 4.11 1.16 9.78
C ILE A 32 3.17 1.38 8.62
N VAL A 33 1.95 0.85 8.73
CA VAL A 33 0.91 0.99 7.72
C VAL A 33 -0.42 1.34 8.38
N GLY A 34 -1.28 2.04 7.65
CA GLY A 34 -2.66 2.30 8.06
C GLY A 34 -3.65 1.33 7.43
N ILE A 35 -4.84 1.20 8.02
CA ILE A 35 -5.98 0.57 7.36
C ILE A 35 -6.62 1.63 6.46
N GLU A 36 -6.75 1.34 5.17
CA GLU A 36 -7.52 2.19 4.25
C GLU A 36 -9.01 1.91 4.38
N VAL A 37 -9.39 0.64 4.47
CA VAL A 37 -10.77 0.21 4.66
C VAL A 37 -10.83 -1.13 5.39
N ASP A 38 -11.80 -1.25 6.29
CA ASP A 38 -12.34 -2.53 6.76
C ASP A 38 -13.80 -2.61 6.35
N ALA A 39 -14.06 -3.39 5.30
CA ALA A 39 -15.35 -3.50 4.64
C ALA A 39 -16.10 -4.79 5.01
N ALA A 40 -15.74 -5.44 6.13
CA ALA A 40 -16.36 -6.70 6.56
C ALA A 40 -17.90 -6.65 6.59
N ASN A 41 -18.47 -5.50 6.95
CA ASN A 41 -19.91 -5.29 7.10
C ASN A 41 -20.54 -4.43 6.00
N ILE A 42 -19.84 -4.21 4.89
CA ILE A 42 -20.31 -3.39 3.77
C ILE A 42 -20.79 -4.31 2.64
N PRO A 43 -22.09 -4.32 2.30
CA PRO A 43 -22.60 -5.05 1.14
C PRO A 43 -21.91 -4.58 -0.14
N ASP A 44 -21.63 -5.49 -1.07
CA ASP A 44 -21.01 -5.19 -2.36
C ASP A 44 -19.67 -4.43 -2.29
N TRP A 45 -18.93 -4.54 -1.18
CA TRP A 45 -17.65 -3.84 -0.98
C TRP A 45 -16.65 -4.03 -2.14
N SER A 46 -16.68 -5.19 -2.79
CA SER A 46 -15.77 -5.55 -3.89
C SER A 46 -15.98 -4.72 -5.15
N LYS A 47 -17.07 -3.94 -5.24
CA LYS A 47 -17.28 -2.94 -6.30
C LYS A 47 -16.45 -1.66 -6.09
N HIS A 48 -15.97 -1.43 -4.87
CA HIS A 48 -15.33 -0.19 -4.45
C HIS A 48 -13.86 -0.37 -4.07
N TRP A 49 -13.51 -1.50 -3.45
CA TRP A 49 -12.15 -1.81 -3.02
C TRP A 49 -11.71 -3.16 -3.52
N GLY A 50 -10.41 -3.32 -3.77
CA GLY A 50 -9.91 -4.59 -4.26
C GLY A 50 -9.77 -5.64 -3.17
N ARG A 51 -9.70 -5.27 -1.89
CA ARG A 51 -9.66 -6.20 -0.75
C ARG A 51 -10.63 -5.76 0.34
N GLN A 52 -11.21 -6.74 1.04
CA GLN A 52 -12.18 -6.48 2.11
C GLN A 52 -11.55 -5.72 3.27
N LEU A 53 -10.34 -6.11 3.65
CA LEU A 53 -9.42 -5.34 4.47
C LEU A 53 -8.32 -4.85 3.54
N GLN A 54 -8.16 -3.54 3.39
CA GLN A 54 -7.14 -2.94 2.52
C GLN A 54 -6.21 -2.06 3.34
N ILE A 55 -4.92 -2.14 3.03
CA ILE A 55 -3.88 -1.34 3.64
C ILE A 55 -3.69 -0.05 2.84
N SER A 56 -3.58 1.07 3.57
CA SER A 56 -3.34 2.38 2.99
C SER A 56 -1.95 2.44 2.34
N GLN A 57 -1.95 2.74 1.04
CA GLN A 57 -0.74 3.00 0.27
C GLN A 57 -0.39 4.50 0.23
N TRP A 58 -1.32 5.39 0.60
CA TRP A 58 -1.14 6.84 0.50
C TRP A 58 -0.46 7.46 1.74
N ALA A 59 -0.23 6.69 2.81
CA ALA A 59 0.65 7.08 3.92
C ALA A 59 1.20 5.85 4.66
N PHE A 60 2.53 5.67 4.67
CA PHE A 60 3.20 4.58 5.38
C PHE A 60 4.68 4.86 5.62
N ALA A 61 5.31 4.09 6.52
CA ALA A 61 6.75 4.14 6.75
C ALA A 61 7.35 2.74 6.67
N ALA A 62 8.55 2.62 6.10
CA ALA A 62 9.24 1.33 6.00
C ALA A 62 10.75 1.51 6.15
N ALA A 63 11.41 0.50 6.73
CA ALA A 63 12.85 0.38 6.70
C ALA A 63 13.35 0.21 5.23
N PRO A 64 14.61 0.59 4.93
CA PRO A 64 15.21 0.30 3.64
C PRO A 64 15.15 -1.21 3.34
N GLN A 65 14.84 -1.57 2.09
CA GLN A 65 14.81 -2.95 1.60
C GLN A 65 13.82 -3.87 2.32
N HIS A 66 12.76 -3.31 2.93
CA HIS A 66 11.76 -4.09 3.65
C HIS A 66 11.08 -5.15 2.74
N PRO A 67 10.90 -6.41 3.20
CA PRO A 67 10.35 -7.50 2.38
C PRO A 67 8.98 -7.20 1.75
N VAL A 68 8.11 -6.47 2.47
CA VAL A 68 6.82 -6.04 1.92
C VAL A 68 7.01 -5.16 0.68
N MET A 69 7.95 -4.22 0.69
CA MET A 69 8.23 -3.39 -0.50
C MET A 69 8.75 -4.23 -1.66
N ALA A 70 9.61 -5.21 -1.38
CA ALA A 70 10.16 -6.11 -2.40
C ALA A 70 9.06 -7.00 -2.99
N SER A 71 8.17 -7.53 -2.15
CA SER A 71 7.00 -8.32 -2.54
C SER A 71 6.02 -7.51 -3.38
N THR A 72 5.72 -6.25 -3.00
CA THR A 72 4.90 -5.34 -3.81
C THR A 72 5.49 -5.17 -5.21
N VAL A 73 6.77 -4.81 -5.33
CA VAL A 73 7.43 -4.62 -6.62
C VAL A 73 7.44 -5.91 -7.43
N TYR A 74 7.75 -7.05 -6.81
CA TYR A 74 7.73 -8.35 -7.48
C TYR A 74 6.34 -8.70 -8.03
N LYS A 75 5.27 -8.45 -7.25
CA LYS A 75 3.88 -8.70 -7.67
C LYS A 75 3.48 -7.78 -8.83
N ILE A 76 3.83 -6.49 -8.77
CA ILE A 76 3.63 -5.54 -9.88
C ILE A 76 4.33 -6.07 -11.14
N MET A 77 5.62 -6.41 -11.04
CA MET A 77 6.39 -6.94 -12.17
C MET A 77 5.77 -8.23 -12.72
N ARG A 78 5.27 -9.12 -11.88
CA ARG A 78 4.60 -10.35 -12.31
C ARG A 78 3.31 -10.06 -13.07
N LEU A 79 2.48 -9.14 -12.59
CA LEU A 79 1.23 -8.74 -13.26
C LEU A 79 1.49 -8.08 -14.63
N LEU A 80 2.59 -7.34 -14.74
CA LEU A 80 2.99 -6.66 -15.97
C LEU A 80 3.87 -7.51 -16.90
N SER A 81 4.42 -8.63 -16.44
CA SER A 81 5.41 -9.45 -17.19
C SER A 81 4.95 -9.92 -18.57
N ARG A 82 3.65 -9.91 -18.85
CA ARG A 82 3.03 -10.35 -20.12
C ARG A 82 2.09 -9.30 -20.73
N ARG A 83 2.15 -8.05 -20.26
CA ARG A 83 1.27 -6.96 -20.68
C ARG A 83 2.12 -5.78 -21.13
N VAL A 84 1.63 -5.04 -22.11
CA VAL A 84 2.15 -3.69 -22.36
C VAL A 84 1.48 -2.76 -21.34
N VAL A 85 2.21 -1.78 -20.78
CA VAL A 85 1.69 -0.93 -19.69
C VAL A 85 0.42 -0.17 -20.13
N GLU A 86 0.35 0.18 -21.41
CA GLU A 86 -0.77 0.85 -22.06
C GLU A 86 -2.05 -0.01 -22.12
N GLU A 87 -1.94 -1.33 -21.88
CA GLU A 87 -3.08 -2.24 -21.83
C GLU A 87 -3.73 -2.30 -20.42
N VAL A 88 -3.11 -1.70 -19.41
CA VAL A 88 -3.67 -1.65 -18.05
C VAL A 88 -4.84 -0.67 -18.05
N GLY A 89 -6.06 -1.20 -18.00
CA GLY A 89 -7.26 -0.38 -17.94
C GLY A 89 -7.33 0.44 -16.65
N LEU A 90 -8.04 1.57 -16.68
CA LEU A 90 -8.23 2.44 -15.51
C LEU A 90 -8.78 1.66 -14.29
N ALA A 91 -9.69 0.73 -14.52
CA ALA A 91 -10.27 -0.12 -13.48
C ALA A 91 -9.28 -1.12 -12.86
N GLU A 92 -8.17 -1.41 -13.53
CA GLU A 92 -7.15 -2.36 -13.06
C GLU A 92 -6.02 -1.68 -12.27
N VAL A 93 -5.90 -0.35 -12.35
CA VAL A 93 -4.79 0.40 -11.73
C VAL A 93 -4.70 0.11 -10.23
N THR A 94 -5.83 0.06 -9.53
CA THR A 94 -5.91 -0.25 -8.10
C THR A 94 -5.40 -1.66 -7.78
N HIS A 95 -5.60 -2.60 -8.69
CA HIS A 95 -5.18 -3.99 -8.58
C HIS A 95 -3.74 -4.24 -9.01
N VAL A 96 -3.21 -3.47 -9.95
CA VAL A 96 -1.89 -3.70 -10.55
C VAL A 96 -0.80 -2.94 -9.81
N THR A 97 -1.01 -1.65 -9.52
CA THR A 97 -0.01 -0.78 -8.88
C THR A 97 -0.53 -0.05 -7.64
N GLY A 98 -1.82 -0.18 -7.36
CA GLY A 98 -2.51 0.49 -6.28
C GLY A 98 -2.60 -0.31 -4.97
N PRO A 99 -3.54 0.05 -4.09
CA PRO A 99 -3.54 -0.41 -2.71
C PRO A 99 -3.85 -1.90 -2.59
N SER A 100 -4.46 -2.51 -3.60
CA SER A 100 -4.78 -3.94 -3.55
C SER A 100 -3.53 -4.82 -3.72
N VAL A 101 -2.61 -4.48 -4.65
CA VAL A 101 -1.34 -5.23 -4.75
C VAL A 101 -0.43 -4.98 -3.56
N PHE A 102 -0.52 -3.77 -2.98
CA PHE A 102 0.19 -3.42 -1.76
C PHE A 102 -0.30 -4.23 -0.55
N THR A 103 -1.62 -4.38 -0.42
CA THR A 103 -2.26 -5.20 0.62
C THR A 103 -1.89 -6.68 0.51
N ASP A 104 -1.73 -7.18 -0.71
CA ASP A 104 -1.34 -8.58 -0.93
C ASP A 104 0.11 -8.89 -0.59
N ALA A 105 0.96 -7.87 -0.41
CA ALA A 105 2.41 -7.99 -0.40
C ALA A 105 2.96 -8.74 0.81
#